data_AF-A0A957YQ45-F1
#
_entry.id   AF-A0A957YQ45-F1
#
_cell.length_a   1.000
_cell.length_b   1.000
_cell.length_c   1.000
_cell.angle_alpha   90.00
_cell.angle_beta   90.00
_cell.angle_gamma   90.00
#
_symmetry.space_group_name_H-M   'P 1'
#
loop_
_entity.id
_entity.type
_entity.pdbx_description
1 polymer ?
#
loop_
_entity_poly.entity_id
_entity_poly.type
_entity_poly.pdbx_seq_one_letter_code
_entity_poly.pdbx_strand_id
1 'polypeptide(L)'
;MKNINRRILALLALIFLALACANPLGTPAPQSTNIETVVAATFSALTASSPLSGPETGDGASSLLPHSMYYLANDAAQIPQVYRLERDGQTVTQLPFEPADVNSFDVSLIDGSIAYVSDNKLLNVNADGSNRSLLVDGGPVDENNAFLTRLSSPVFSPNGETIAFAYKGLNFYSIVSGQSNRVLDDNLDDLGNGLIVPRELYLPGLYSADGSKLIITLGYYEGASSAIYYPNGGALVRLTNENRGIICCGDYSLSTDGSALYAGSPTSGMFAAGLWRVDTNTGNVSTLILGDYDSDPVEAADNPFIAPDGQLYYFYASTPAATAFDNPPALQLVRSAADGVTDRTVLRPETFEHMNEALWAPDASFVIVANAQNDQIYSGGAAQLYYIDGSPMIPLVPFARNMKWGP
;
A
#
# COMPACT_ATOMS: atom_id res chain seq x y z
N MET A 1 -34.33 -29.76 58.92
CA MET A 1 -34.59 -29.35 57.52
C MET A 1 -34.35 -30.57 56.62
N LYS A 2 -35.39 -31.38 56.38
CA LYS A 2 -35.26 -32.76 55.85
C LYS A 2 -36.11 -33.04 54.59
N ASN A 3 -36.61 -31.99 53.92
CA ASN A 3 -37.56 -32.13 52.80
C ASN A 3 -37.17 -31.42 51.49
N ILE A 4 -35.96 -30.88 51.36
CA ILE A 4 -35.52 -30.18 50.12
C ILE A 4 -34.81 -31.11 49.13
N ASN A 5 -34.20 -32.22 49.57
CA ASN A 5 -33.43 -33.12 48.68
C ASN A 5 -34.25 -34.09 47.82
N ARG A 6 -35.58 -34.17 47.99
CA ARG A 6 -36.42 -35.13 47.26
C ARG A 6 -37.07 -34.58 46.00
N ARG A 7 -37.05 -33.25 45.80
CA ARG A 7 -37.61 -32.59 44.60
C ARG A 7 -36.57 -32.31 43.50
N ILE A 8 -35.30 -32.19 43.85
CA ILE A 8 -34.21 -31.94 42.87
C ILE A 8 -33.85 -33.22 42.11
N LEU A 9 -33.94 -34.39 42.75
CA LEU A 9 -33.66 -35.67 42.08
C LEU A 9 -34.74 -36.09 41.07
N ALA A 10 -35.99 -35.63 41.25
CA ALA A 10 -37.10 -35.96 40.35
C ALA A 10 -37.11 -35.08 39.08
N LEU A 11 -36.51 -33.89 39.12
CA LEU A 11 -36.42 -33.00 37.95
C LEU A 11 -35.27 -33.37 37.01
N LEU A 12 -34.17 -33.92 37.56
CA LEU A 12 -33.00 -34.35 36.79
C LEU A 12 -33.24 -35.67 36.00
N ALA A 13 -34.14 -36.54 36.47
CA ALA A 13 -34.47 -37.78 35.76
C ALA A 13 -35.44 -37.57 34.57
N LEU A 14 -36.17 -36.44 34.52
CA LEU A 14 -37.14 -36.16 33.45
C LEU A 14 -36.53 -35.46 32.23
N ILE A 15 -35.38 -34.80 32.40
CA ILE A 15 -34.68 -34.10 31.30
C ILE A 15 -33.81 -35.08 30.48
N PHE A 16 -33.40 -36.22 31.06
CA PHE A 16 -32.60 -37.23 30.36
C PHE A 16 -33.41 -38.20 29.47
N LEU A 17 -34.75 -38.14 29.48
CA LEU A 17 -35.61 -39.03 28.68
C LEU A 17 -36.26 -38.39 27.44
N ALA A 18 -35.93 -37.13 27.11
CA ALA A 18 -36.55 -36.39 26.00
C ALA A 18 -35.63 -36.11 24.79
N LEU A 19 -34.41 -36.68 24.71
CA LEU A 19 -33.51 -36.50 23.56
C LEU A 19 -33.12 -37.79 22.82
N ALA A 20 -33.82 -38.90 23.06
CA ALA A 20 -33.66 -40.11 22.28
C ALA A 20 -34.79 -40.23 21.25
N CYS A 21 -34.67 -39.53 20.11
CA CYS A 21 -35.23 -39.88 18.79
C CYS A 21 -35.10 -38.70 17.81
N ALA A 22 -33.95 -38.58 17.14
CA ALA A 22 -33.87 -37.93 15.83
C ALA A 22 -32.74 -38.62 15.02
N ASN A 23 -33.10 -39.01 13.80
CA ASN A 23 -32.39 -39.91 12.88
C ASN A 23 -31.07 -39.34 12.31
N PRO A 24 -30.22 -40.19 11.69
CA PRO A 24 -28.92 -39.80 11.16
C PRO A 24 -29.09 -39.04 9.85
N LEU A 25 -28.75 -37.75 9.85
CA LEU A 25 -28.42 -37.03 8.62
C LEU A 25 -26.96 -37.35 8.29
N GLY A 26 -26.77 -38.09 7.19
CA GLY A 26 -25.44 -38.31 6.62
C GLY A 26 -24.80 -36.98 6.28
N THR A 27 -23.68 -36.68 6.91
CA THR A 27 -22.77 -35.62 6.53
C THR A 27 -22.21 -35.93 5.14
N PRO A 28 -22.34 -35.03 4.15
CA PRO A 28 -21.52 -35.13 2.95
C PRO A 28 -20.05 -35.02 3.39
N ALA A 29 -19.21 -35.90 2.86
CA ALA A 29 -17.77 -35.77 3.03
C ALA A 29 -17.34 -34.37 2.54
N PRO A 30 -16.42 -33.69 3.24
CA PRO A 30 -15.85 -32.44 2.73
C PRO A 30 -15.19 -32.76 1.39
N GLN A 31 -15.76 -32.23 0.31
CA GLN A 31 -15.08 -32.21 -0.96
C GLN A 31 -13.85 -31.34 -0.77
N SER A 32 -12.67 -31.93 -0.95
CA SER A 32 -11.43 -31.19 -1.11
C SER A 32 -11.61 -30.26 -2.30
N THR A 33 -11.81 -28.98 -2.04
CA THR A 33 -11.68 -27.94 -3.05
C THR A 33 -10.23 -28.00 -3.51
N ASN A 34 -9.99 -28.58 -4.68
CA ASN A 34 -8.67 -28.68 -5.27
C ASN A 34 -8.11 -27.25 -5.41
N ILE A 35 -7.10 -26.95 -4.58
CA ILE A 35 -6.33 -25.70 -4.60
C ILE A 35 -5.82 -25.40 -6.02
N GLU A 36 -5.54 -26.46 -6.79
CA GLU A 36 -5.10 -26.39 -8.18
C GLU A 36 -6.13 -25.75 -9.13
N THR A 37 -7.44 -25.91 -8.90
CA THR A 37 -8.47 -25.41 -9.82
C THR A 37 -8.71 -23.91 -9.69
N VAL A 38 -8.59 -23.38 -8.47
CA VAL A 38 -8.72 -21.94 -8.21
C VAL A 38 -7.49 -21.20 -8.75
N VAL A 39 -6.30 -21.75 -8.54
CA VAL A 39 -5.04 -21.22 -9.08
C VAL A 39 -5.08 -21.22 -10.62
N ALA A 40 -5.59 -22.27 -11.27
CA ALA A 40 -5.72 -22.33 -12.73
C ALA A 40 -6.75 -21.34 -13.31
N ALA A 41 -7.84 -21.06 -12.59
CA ALA A 41 -8.82 -20.05 -12.99
C ALA A 41 -8.24 -18.63 -12.93
N THR A 42 -7.46 -18.32 -11.89
CA THR A 42 -6.68 -17.07 -11.79
C THR A 42 -5.64 -16.96 -12.90
N PHE A 43 -5.02 -18.07 -13.33
CA PHE A 43 -4.05 -18.06 -14.42
C PHE A 43 -4.64 -17.84 -15.82
N SER A 44 -5.84 -18.33 -16.08
CA SER A 44 -6.48 -18.11 -17.38
C SER A 44 -6.84 -16.64 -17.60
N ALA A 45 -7.12 -15.93 -16.51
CA ALA A 45 -7.49 -14.52 -16.53
C ALA A 45 -6.28 -13.58 -16.74
N LEU A 46 -5.09 -13.96 -16.25
CA LEU A 46 -3.82 -13.24 -16.48
C LEU A 46 -3.31 -13.29 -17.94
N THR A 47 -3.83 -14.17 -18.79
CA THR A 47 -3.40 -14.31 -20.20
C THR A 47 -4.35 -13.66 -21.21
N ALA A 48 -5.46 -13.07 -20.75
CA ALA A 48 -6.40 -12.40 -21.63
C ALA A 48 -5.82 -11.06 -22.10
N SER A 49 -5.41 -11.00 -23.37
CA SER A 49 -5.02 -9.76 -24.04
C SER A 49 -6.19 -8.79 -24.08
N SER A 50 -6.00 -7.64 -23.41
CA SER A 50 -7.00 -6.57 -23.28
C SER A 50 -7.45 -6.05 -24.67
N PRO A 51 -8.76 -5.82 -24.90
CA PRO A 51 -9.21 -5.19 -26.14
C PRO A 51 -8.71 -3.75 -26.20
N LEU A 52 -8.16 -3.34 -27.34
CA LEU A 52 -7.77 -1.95 -27.60
C LEU A 52 -8.97 -1.02 -27.38
N SER A 53 -8.87 -0.15 -26.38
CA SER A 53 -9.78 0.98 -26.17
C SER A 53 -9.73 1.89 -27.40
N GLY A 54 -10.89 2.11 -28.02
CA GLY A 54 -11.05 3.08 -29.10
C GLY A 54 -10.84 4.51 -28.61
N PRO A 55 -10.57 5.48 -29.51
CA PRO A 55 -10.30 6.86 -29.13
C PRO A 55 -11.58 7.49 -28.57
N GLU A 56 -11.60 7.79 -27.27
CA GLU A 56 -12.59 8.68 -26.69
C GLU A 56 -12.40 10.09 -27.27
N THR A 57 -13.47 10.61 -27.86
CA THR A 57 -13.57 11.98 -28.34
C THR A 57 -13.47 12.95 -27.17
N GLY A 58 -12.31 13.58 -27.03
CA GLY A 58 -11.98 14.52 -25.98
C GLY A 58 -12.90 15.75 -25.98
N ASP A 59 -13.44 16.03 -24.80
CA ASP A 59 -13.96 17.35 -24.45
C ASP A 59 -12.76 18.27 -24.23
N GLY A 60 -12.62 19.29 -25.07
CA GLY A 60 -11.40 20.10 -25.26
C GLY A 60 -11.09 21.09 -24.15
N ALA A 61 -11.33 20.75 -22.89
CA ALA A 61 -10.71 21.44 -21.78
C ALA A 61 -9.27 20.92 -21.63
N SER A 62 -8.28 21.81 -21.71
CA SER A 62 -6.89 21.46 -21.42
C SER A 62 -6.81 20.81 -20.03
N SER A 63 -6.66 19.49 -19.95
CA SER A 63 -6.50 18.79 -18.68
C SER A 63 -5.17 19.20 -18.05
N LEU A 64 -5.20 19.70 -16.82
CA LEU A 64 -4.00 20.00 -16.04
C LEU A 64 -3.27 18.72 -15.64
N LEU A 65 -4.01 17.66 -15.27
CA LEU A 65 -3.47 16.36 -14.86
C LEU A 65 -3.66 15.30 -15.95
N PRO A 66 -2.72 14.32 -16.08
CA PRO A 66 -2.84 13.23 -17.04
C PRO A 66 -3.98 12.28 -16.68
N HIS A 67 -4.21 12.08 -15.37
CA HIS A 67 -5.27 11.26 -14.80
C HIS A 67 -5.90 11.99 -13.60
N SER A 68 -7.08 11.57 -13.16
CA SER A 68 -7.64 12.06 -11.89
C SER A 68 -6.75 11.58 -10.74
N MET A 69 -6.59 12.41 -9.71
CA MET A 69 -5.80 12.09 -8.51
C MET A 69 -6.75 11.70 -7.38
N TYR A 70 -6.49 10.57 -6.75
CA TYR A 70 -7.22 10.09 -5.57
C TYR A 70 -6.37 10.28 -4.33
N TYR A 71 -6.98 10.65 -3.21
CA TYR A 71 -6.26 10.93 -1.97
C TYR A 71 -7.18 10.82 -0.75
N LEU A 72 -6.59 10.67 0.44
CA LEU A 72 -7.31 10.79 1.70
C LEU A 72 -7.31 12.23 2.21
N ALA A 73 -8.47 12.69 2.67
CA ALA A 73 -8.62 13.93 3.43
C ALA A 73 -9.78 13.81 4.41
N ASN A 74 -9.83 14.72 5.39
CA ASN A 74 -10.90 14.76 6.37
C ASN A 74 -12.18 15.35 5.77
N ASP A 75 -13.31 14.71 6.03
CA ASP A 75 -14.63 15.26 5.73
C ASP A 75 -15.07 16.35 6.74
N ALA A 76 -16.30 16.81 6.60
CA ALA A 76 -16.88 17.83 7.49
C ALA A 76 -16.98 17.35 8.96
N ALA A 77 -16.98 16.04 9.21
CA ALA A 77 -16.99 15.43 10.54
C ALA A 77 -15.58 15.09 11.06
N GLN A 78 -14.52 15.48 10.32
CA GLN A 78 -13.12 15.13 10.61
C GLN A 78 -12.81 13.63 10.50
N ILE A 79 -13.57 12.91 9.67
CA ILE A 79 -13.33 11.50 9.37
C ILE A 79 -12.57 11.42 8.04
N PRO A 80 -11.41 10.77 7.97
CA PRO A 80 -10.69 10.54 6.72
C PRO A 80 -11.53 9.75 5.71
N GLN A 81 -11.70 10.29 4.51
CA GLN A 81 -12.42 9.68 3.38
C GLN A 81 -11.56 9.78 2.11
N VAL A 82 -11.92 9.02 1.08
CA VAL A 82 -11.29 9.12 -0.25
C VAL A 82 -11.95 10.25 -1.04
N TYR A 83 -11.11 11.12 -1.58
CA TYR A 83 -11.47 12.19 -2.50
C TYR A 83 -10.83 11.95 -3.86
N ARG A 84 -11.49 12.41 -4.92
CA ARG A 84 -10.99 12.46 -6.29
C ARG A 84 -10.90 13.90 -6.75
N LEU A 85 -9.70 14.33 -7.16
CA LEU A 85 -9.44 15.55 -7.90
C LEU A 85 -9.45 15.22 -9.39
N GLU A 86 -10.36 15.84 -10.15
CA GLU A 86 -10.45 15.61 -11.58
C GLU A 86 -9.24 16.14 -12.33
N ARG A 87 -9.13 15.74 -13.60
CA ARG A 87 -8.06 16.15 -14.51
C ARG A 87 -7.92 17.65 -14.74
N ASP A 88 -8.93 18.45 -14.39
CA ASP A 88 -8.86 19.91 -14.41
C ASP A 88 -8.04 20.50 -13.25
N GLY A 89 -7.70 19.67 -12.25
CA GLY A 89 -6.99 20.04 -11.03
C GLY A 89 -7.77 20.97 -10.11
N GLN A 90 -9.09 21.05 -10.26
CA GLN A 90 -9.97 21.92 -9.46
C GLN A 90 -11.21 21.20 -8.94
N THR A 91 -11.84 20.35 -9.76
CA THR A 91 -13.08 19.67 -9.38
C THR A 91 -12.76 18.54 -8.41
N VAL A 92 -13.30 18.65 -7.18
CA VAL A 92 -13.08 17.67 -6.11
C VAL A 92 -14.40 16.98 -5.76
N THR A 93 -14.37 15.65 -5.69
CA THR A 93 -15.52 14.82 -5.28
C THR A 93 -15.13 13.89 -4.14
N GLN A 94 -15.92 13.88 -3.06
CA GLN A 94 -15.83 12.85 -2.03
C GLN A 94 -16.52 11.58 -2.52
N LEU A 95 -15.89 10.41 -2.34
CA LEU A 95 -16.41 9.16 -2.89
C LEU A 95 -17.07 8.28 -1.83
N PRO A 96 -16.37 7.57 -0.93
CA PRO A 96 -17.08 6.94 0.16
C PRO A 96 -17.54 7.98 1.20
N PHE A 97 -18.66 7.66 1.84
CA PHE A 97 -19.21 8.37 2.98
C PHE A 97 -19.30 7.38 4.15
N GLU A 98 -18.15 6.87 4.59
CA GLU A 98 -18.11 5.93 5.70
C GLU A 98 -18.34 6.63 7.05
N PRO A 99 -19.02 5.99 8.00
CA PRO A 99 -19.16 6.53 9.35
C PRO A 99 -17.88 6.41 10.20
N ALA A 100 -16.81 5.81 9.66
CA ALA A 100 -15.53 5.60 10.31
C ALA A 100 -14.37 5.83 9.33
N ASP A 101 -13.18 6.06 9.87
CA ASP A 101 -11.97 6.38 9.11
C ASP A 101 -11.71 5.38 7.98
N VAL A 102 -11.47 5.90 6.78
CA VAL A 102 -10.81 5.15 5.72
C VAL A 102 -9.30 5.20 5.97
N ASN A 103 -8.75 4.06 6.38
CA ASN A 103 -7.34 3.98 6.83
C ASN A 103 -6.37 3.68 5.69
N SER A 104 -6.83 2.97 4.66
CA SER A 104 -6.04 2.61 3.48
C SER A 104 -6.98 2.36 2.31
N PHE A 105 -6.52 2.64 1.10
CA PHE A 105 -7.27 2.43 -0.13
C PHE A 105 -6.33 2.19 -1.31
N ASP A 106 -6.88 1.65 -2.38
CA ASP A 106 -6.26 1.62 -3.69
C ASP A 106 -7.31 1.77 -4.79
N VAL A 107 -6.86 2.17 -5.98
CA VAL A 107 -7.73 2.50 -7.12
C VAL A 107 -7.41 1.56 -8.27
N SER A 108 -8.44 0.94 -8.83
CA SER A 108 -8.33 0.14 -10.04
C SER A 108 -7.98 1.04 -11.22
N LEU A 109 -6.84 0.79 -11.85
CA LEU A 109 -6.42 1.49 -13.08
C LEU A 109 -7.24 1.09 -14.32
N ILE A 110 -8.18 0.15 -14.19
CA ILE A 110 -9.03 -0.30 -15.29
C ILE A 110 -10.32 0.52 -15.36
N ASP A 111 -10.95 0.76 -14.22
CA ASP A 111 -12.30 1.33 -14.16
C ASP A 111 -12.47 2.42 -13.09
N GLY A 112 -11.42 2.74 -12.32
CA GLY A 112 -11.45 3.73 -11.25
C GLY A 112 -12.20 3.28 -10.00
N SER A 113 -12.61 2.01 -9.90
CA SER A 113 -13.20 1.46 -8.68
C SER A 113 -12.20 1.53 -7.52
N ILE A 114 -12.72 1.64 -6.29
CA ILE A 114 -11.90 1.86 -5.10
C ILE A 114 -12.11 0.73 -4.12
N ALA A 115 -11.02 0.04 -3.77
CA ALA A 115 -10.96 -0.88 -2.65
C ALA A 115 -10.38 -0.16 -1.44
N TYR A 116 -11.03 -0.25 -0.29
CA TYR A 116 -10.61 0.49 0.90
C TYR A 116 -10.96 -0.23 2.19
N VAL A 117 -10.29 0.16 3.28
CA VAL A 117 -10.55 -0.38 4.62
C VAL A 117 -11.14 0.69 5.52
N SER A 118 -12.32 0.42 6.06
CA SER A 118 -12.99 1.22 7.11
C SER A 118 -13.66 0.30 8.11
N ASP A 119 -13.59 0.64 9.41
CA ASP A 119 -14.16 -0.16 10.51
C ASP A 119 -13.79 -1.65 10.44
N ASN A 120 -12.51 -1.92 10.16
CA ASN A 120 -11.95 -3.26 9.97
C ASN A 120 -12.72 -4.13 8.96
N LYS A 121 -13.18 -3.53 7.86
CA LYS A 121 -13.84 -4.20 6.74
C LYS A 121 -13.16 -3.79 5.44
N LEU A 122 -12.92 -4.76 4.57
CA LEU A 122 -12.52 -4.51 3.19
C LEU A 122 -13.78 -4.26 2.36
N LEU A 123 -13.85 -3.08 1.78
CA LEU A 123 -15.00 -2.55 1.06
C LEU A 123 -14.59 -2.20 -0.36
N ASN A 124 -15.57 -2.15 -1.26
CA ASN A 124 -15.38 -1.67 -2.63
C ASN A 124 -16.53 -0.77 -3.07
N VAL A 125 -16.21 0.29 -3.81
CA VAL A 125 -17.18 1.18 -4.49
C VAL A 125 -16.78 1.37 -5.95
N ASN A 126 -17.76 1.73 -6.77
CA ASN A 126 -17.51 2.17 -8.15
C ASN A 126 -16.73 3.51 -8.16
N ALA A 127 -16.21 3.90 -9.33
CA ALA A 127 -15.47 5.15 -9.52
C ALA A 127 -16.26 6.42 -9.13
N ASP A 128 -17.58 6.38 -9.17
CA ASP A 128 -18.47 7.47 -8.74
C ASP A 128 -18.87 7.39 -7.25
N GLY A 129 -18.30 6.45 -6.50
CA GLY A 129 -18.62 6.19 -5.08
C GLY A 129 -19.89 5.35 -4.88
N SER A 130 -20.60 4.97 -5.95
CA SER A 130 -21.80 4.15 -5.87
C SER A 130 -21.51 2.66 -5.64
N ASN A 131 -22.56 1.86 -5.47
CA ASN A 131 -22.49 0.39 -5.37
C ASN A 131 -21.52 -0.14 -4.29
N ARG A 132 -21.49 0.55 -3.14
CA ARG A 132 -20.75 0.11 -1.96
C ARG A 132 -21.05 -1.36 -1.63
N SER A 133 -19.99 -2.15 -1.56
CA SER A 133 -20.03 -3.59 -1.30
C SER A 133 -19.05 -3.99 -0.20
N LEU A 134 -19.45 -4.94 0.64
CA LEU A 134 -18.59 -5.58 1.64
C LEU A 134 -17.94 -6.80 1.01
N LEU A 135 -16.60 -6.81 0.98
CA LEU A 135 -15.81 -7.92 0.44
C LEU A 135 -15.35 -8.86 1.54
N VAL A 136 -14.79 -8.32 2.63
CA VAL A 136 -14.28 -9.09 3.77
C VAL A 136 -14.61 -8.35 5.07
N ASP A 137 -15.12 -9.09 6.06
CA ASP A 137 -15.32 -8.61 7.42
C ASP A 137 -14.20 -9.15 8.31
N GLY A 138 -13.36 -8.25 8.83
CA GLY A 138 -12.24 -8.61 9.71
C GLY A 138 -12.68 -8.93 11.14
N GLY A 139 -13.92 -8.60 11.50
CA GLY A 139 -14.44 -8.68 12.86
C GLY A 139 -13.88 -7.59 13.79
N PRO A 140 -14.03 -7.75 15.11
CA PRO A 140 -13.47 -6.82 16.08
C PRO A 140 -11.93 -6.76 16.01
N VAL A 141 -11.37 -5.57 16.16
CA VAL A 141 -9.93 -5.37 16.33
C VAL A 141 -9.56 -5.61 17.81
N ASP A 142 -8.54 -6.41 18.05
CA ASP A 142 -7.86 -6.46 19.34
C ASP A 142 -6.89 -5.28 19.43
N GLU A 143 -7.25 -4.24 20.16
CA GLU A 143 -6.42 -3.03 20.30
C GLU A 143 -5.05 -3.30 20.93
N ASN A 144 -4.89 -4.40 21.69
CA ASN A 144 -3.58 -4.75 22.24
C ASN A 144 -2.69 -5.46 21.22
N ASN A 145 -3.28 -6.07 20.19
CA ASN A 145 -2.59 -6.83 19.16
C ASN A 145 -3.20 -6.54 17.78
N ALA A 146 -3.29 -5.26 17.42
CA ALA A 146 -4.03 -4.85 16.22
C ALA A 146 -3.49 -5.52 14.94
N PHE A 147 -2.19 -5.77 14.86
CA PHE A 147 -1.56 -6.47 13.74
C PHE A 147 -2.08 -7.91 13.53
N LEU A 148 -2.70 -8.55 14.53
CA LEU A 148 -3.30 -9.89 14.41
C LEU A 148 -4.72 -9.89 13.84
N THR A 149 -5.41 -8.75 13.90
CA THR A 149 -6.86 -8.68 13.69
C THR A 149 -7.29 -7.56 12.74
N ARG A 150 -6.36 -6.69 12.33
CA ARG A 150 -6.63 -5.55 11.45
C ARG A 150 -6.45 -5.91 9.97
N LEU A 151 -7.47 -5.62 9.18
CA LEU A 151 -7.40 -5.53 7.72
C LEU A 151 -6.62 -4.28 7.32
N SER A 152 -5.74 -4.38 6.34
CA SER A 152 -5.04 -3.20 5.82
C SER A 152 -4.51 -3.41 4.41
N SER A 153 -4.05 -2.29 3.82
CA SER A 153 -3.26 -2.27 2.59
C SER A 153 -3.91 -3.00 1.43
N PRO A 154 -5.14 -2.65 1.01
CA PRO A 154 -5.70 -3.21 -0.23
C PRO A 154 -4.87 -2.73 -1.42
N VAL A 155 -4.64 -3.59 -2.41
CA VAL A 155 -3.96 -3.26 -3.67
C VAL A 155 -4.61 -4.03 -4.82
N PHE A 156 -5.08 -3.33 -5.85
CA PHE A 156 -5.62 -3.94 -7.05
C PHE A 156 -4.49 -4.56 -7.89
N SER A 157 -4.74 -5.74 -8.46
CA SER A 157 -3.93 -6.23 -9.56
C SER A 157 -4.07 -5.31 -10.78
N PRO A 158 -3.05 -5.20 -11.66
CA PRO A 158 -3.11 -4.31 -12.82
C PRO A 158 -4.27 -4.60 -13.78
N ASN A 159 -4.77 -5.84 -13.78
CA ASN A 159 -5.94 -6.25 -14.57
C ASN A 159 -7.29 -6.04 -13.85
N GLY A 160 -7.30 -5.52 -12.62
CA GLY A 160 -8.51 -5.23 -11.83
C GLY A 160 -9.27 -6.46 -11.30
N GLU A 161 -8.79 -7.68 -11.55
CA GLU A 161 -9.54 -8.91 -11.22
C GLU A 161 -9.36 -9.39 -9.78
N THR A 162 -8.29 -8.94 -9.12
CA THR A 162 -7.96 -9.33 -7.75
C THR A 162 -7.56 -8.13 -6.89
N ILE A 163 -7.84 -8.23 -5.60
CA ILE A 163 -7.36 -7.29 -4.58
C ILE A 163 -6.46 -8.07 -3.62
N ALA A 164 -5.19 -7.73 -3.56
CA ALA A 164 -4.30 -8.19 -2.50
C ALA A 164 -4.56 -7.37 -1.23
N PHE A 165 -4.54 -7.99 -0.06
CA PHE A 165 -4.70 -7.28 1.22
C PHE A 165 -4.04 -8.03 2.38
N ALA A 166 -3.71 -7.31 3.45
CA ALA A 166 -3.15 -7.87 4.68
C ALA A 166 -4.26 -8.19 5.69
N TYR A 167 -4.32 -9.46 6.12
CA TYR A 167 -5.14 -9.94 7.23
C TYR A 167 -4.67 -11.31 7.71
N LYS A 168 -3.99 -11.37 8.85
CA LYS A 168 -3.35 -12.60 9.37
C LYS A 168 -2.42 -13.25 8.34
N GLY A 169 -1.82 -12.44 7.47
CA GLY A 169 -1.08 -12.85 6.28
C GLY A 169 -1.43 -12.08 5.02
N LEU A 170 -0.80 -12.46 3.90
CA LEU A 170 -1.12 -11.95 2.57
C LEU A 170 -2.31 -12.72 1.98
N ASN A 171 -3.36 -12.01 1.61
CA ASN A 171 -4.57 -12.56 1.02
C ASN A 171 -4.84 -11.98 -0.36
N PHE A 172 -5.49 -12.75 -1.22
CA PHE A 172 -6.04 -12.29 -2.50
C PHE A 172 -7.55 -12.53 -2.53
N TYR A 173 -8.31 -11.46 -2.73
CA TYR A 173 -9.73 -11.49 -3.03
C TYR A 173 -9.95 -11.48 -4.54
N SER A 174 -10.72 -12.41 -5.08
CA SER A 174 -11.14 -12.43 -6.48
C SER A 174 -12.45 -11.69 -6.65
N ILE A 175 -12.45 -10.64 -7.48
CA ILE A 175 -13.65 -9.83 -7.78
C ILE A 175 -14.74 -10.69 -8.44
N VAL A 176 -14.35 -11.61 -9.32
CA VAL A 176 -15.29 -12.45 -10.10
C VAL A 176 -15.94 -13.53 -9.23
N SER A 177 -15.14 -14.24 -8.42
CA SER A 177 -15.66 -15.36 -7.63
C SER A 177 -16.17 -14.96 -6.24
N GLY A 178 -15.81 -13.76 -5.78
CA GLY A 178 -16.11 -13.28 -4.44
C GLY A 178 -15.39 -14.06 -3.32
N GLN A 179 -14.35 -14.83 -3.67
CA GLN A 179 -13.59 -15.65 -2.72
C GLN A 179 -12.28 -14.96 -2.33
N SER A 180 -11.88 -15.14 -1.07
CA SER A 180 -10.57 -14.75 -0.55
C SER A 180 -9.72 -15.98 -0.28
N ASN A 181 -8.45 -15.93 -0.67
CA ASN A 181 -7.46 -16.97 -0.38
C ASN A 181 -6.23 -16.36 0.28
N ARG A 182 -5.85 -16.92 1.43
CA ARG A 182 -4.59 -16.57 2.09
C ARG A 182 -3.45 -17.39 1.49
N VAL A 183 -2.37 -16.71 1.09
CA VAL A 183 -1.23 -17.33 0.40
C VAL A 183 0.05 -17.37 1.23
N LEU A 184 0.18 -16.46 2.20
CA LEU A 184 1.25 -16.40 3.19
C LEU A 184 0.58 -16.16 4.54
N ASP A 185 0.96 -16.93 5.54
CA ASP A 185 0.48 -16.76 6.92
C ASP A 185 1.46 -15.83 7.66
N ASP A 186 0.96 -14.88 8.44
CA ASP A 186 1.80 -14.10 9.35
C ASP A 186 2.55 -15.03 10.31
N ASN A 187 3.80 -14.69 10.60
CA ASN A 187 4.66 -15.43 11.51
C ASN A 187 4.82 -14.64 12.80
N LEU A 188 4.56 -15.31 13.92
CA LEU A 188 4.42 -14.68 15.23
C LEU A 188 5.24 -15.44 16.26
N ASP A 189 5.85 -14.71 17.18
CA ASP A 189 6.55 -15.25 18.33
C ASP A 189 5.81 -14.92 19.62
N ASP A 190 5.75 -15.87 20.55
CA ASP A 190 5.37 -15.63 21.95
C ASP A 190 6.65 -15.50 22.77
N LEU A 191 6.98 -14.28 23.20
CA LEU A 191 8.15 -14.01 24.03
C LEU A 191 7.95 -14.40 25.50
N GLY A 192 6.81 -15.04 25.83
CA GLY A 192 6.41 -15.44 27.16
C GLY A 192 5.34 -14.53 27.75
N ASN A 193 4.56 -15.07 28.69
CA ASN A 193 3.44 -14.38 29.35
C ASN A 193 2.36 -13.84 28.39
N GLY A 194 2.26 -14.41 27.18
CA GLY A 194 1.29 -13.98 26.17
C GLY A 194 1.69 -12.70 25.43
N LEU A 195 2.96 -12.28 25.50
CA LEU A 195 3.48 -11.20 24.68
C LEU A 195 3.74 -11.74 23.27
N ILE A 196 2.74 -11.57 22.40
CA ILE A 196 2.85 -11.92 20.98
C ILE A 196 3.51 -10.77 20.23
N VAL A 197 4.55 -11.07 19.46
CA VAL A 197 5.23 -10.10 18.61
C VAL A 197 5.31 -10.63 17.17
N PRO A 198 5.26 -9.75 16.17
CA PRO A 198 5.44 -10.16 14.79
C PRO A 198 6.88 -10.59 14.55
N ARG A 199 7.06 -11.86 14.19
CA ARG A 199 8.31 -12.32 13.57
C ARG A 199 8.35 -11.91 12.10
N GLU A 200 7.22 -11.93 11.41
CA GLU A 200 7.09 -11.46 10.02
C GLU A 200 5.60 -11.26 9.68
N LEU A 201 5.24 -10.05 9.25
CA LEU A 201 3.93 -9.70 8.71
C LEU A 201 4.04 -9.46 7.21
N TYR A 202 2.98 -9.73 6.46
CA TYR A 202 2.99 -9.58 4.99
C TYR A 202 1.97 -8.54 4.53
N LEU A 203 2.45 -7.36 4.16
CA LEU A 203 1.60 -6.23 3.73
C LEU A 203 1.82 -5.94 2.25
N PRO A 204 0.81 -6.09 1.38
CA PRO A 204 0.99 -5.78 -0.04
C PRO A 204 1.12 -4.28 -0.29
N GLY A 205 1.95 -3.91 -1.27
CA GLY A 205 2.23 -2.52 -1.62
C GLY A 205 1.88 -2.18 -3.07
N LEU A 206 2.61 -2.74 -4.02
CA LEU A 206 2.52 -2.34 -5.44
C LEU A 206 2.80 -3.51 -6.38
N TYR A 207 2.04 -3.64 -7.46
CA TYR A 207 2.32 -4.59 -8.52
C TYR A 207 3.30 -4.03 -9.56
N SER A 208 4.06 -4.92 -10.20
CA SER A 208 4.64 -4.62 -11.51
C SER A 208 3.51 -4.40 -12.53
N ALA A 209 3.76 -3.60 -13.57
CA ALA A 209 2.74 -3.26 -14.57
C ALA A 209 2.13 -4.49 -15.28
N ASP A 210 2.90 -5.57 -15.42
CA ASP A 210 2.46 -6.85 -16.01
C ASP A 210 1.76 -7.78 -15.00
N GLY A 211 1.67 -7.39 -13.72
CA GLY A 211 1.07 -8.18 -12.64
C GLY A 211 1.89 -9.41 -12.21
N SER A 212 3.08 -9.63 -12.79
CA SER A 212 3.89 -10.81 -12.50
C SER A 212 4.57 -10.78 -11.13
N LYS A 213 4.72 -9.57 -10.55
CA LYS A 213 5.33 -9.33 -9.26
C LYS A 213 4.43 -8.44 -8.40
N LEU A 214 4.42 -8.71 -7.11
CA LEU A 214 3.82 -7.88 -6.08
C LEU A 214 4.92 -7.55 -5.07
N ILE A 215 5.26 -6.27 -4.96
CA ILE A 215 6.13 -5.78 -3.89
C ILE A 215 5.31 -5.75 -2.60
N ILE A 216 5.83 -6.41 -1.58
CA ILE A 216 5.23 -6.47 -0.25
C ILE A 216 6.20 -5.92 0.78
N THR A 217 5.67 -5.27 1.80
CA THR A 217 6.41 -4.93 3.02
C THR A 217 6.40 -6.14 3.95
N LEU A 218 7.58 -6.52 4.43
CA LEU A 218 7.77 -7.46 5.52
C LEU A 218 7.84 -6.68 6.83
N GLY A 219 6.84 -6.81 7.70
CA GLY A 219 6.79 -6.14 9.00
C GLY A 219 7.38 -7.00 10.12
N TYR A 220 8.25 -6.42 10.95
CA TYR A 220 8.88 -7.08 12.09
C TYR A 220 8.52 -6.33 13.39
N TYR A 221 8.81 -6.93 14.55
CA TYR A 221 8.61 -6.27 15.85
C TYR A 221 9.37 -4.93 15.95
N GLU A 222 10.58 -4.85 15.40
CA GLU A 222 11.45 -3.66 15.44
C GLU A 222 11.98 -3.26 14.05
N GLY A 223 11.11 -3.28 13.04
CA GLY A 223 11.48 -2.76 11.73
C GLY A 223 10.64 -3.28 10.59
N ALA A 224 11.08 -2.99 9.38
CA ALA A 224 10.50 -3.50 8.17
C ALA A 224 11.55 -3.66 7.07
N SER A 225 11.25 -4.50 6.10
CA SER A 225 11.97 -4.64 4.83
C SER A 225 10.92 -4.84 3.73
N SER A 226 11.35 -5.12 2.50
CA SER A 226 10.49 -5.51 1.40
C SER A 226 10.75 -6.94 0.99
N ALA A 227 9.84 -7.47 0.18
CA ALA A 227 10.06 -8.67 -0.60
C ALA A 227 9.29 -8.59 -1.91
N ILE A 228 9.69 -9.44 -2.85
CA ILE A 228 9.01 -9.62 -4.12
C ILE A 228 8.24 -10.93 -4.03
N TYR A 229 6.92 -10.84 -4.01
CA TYR A 229 6.03 -11.98 -4.14
C TYR A 229 5.68 -12.19 -5.61
N TYR A 230 5.71 -13.42 -6.09
CA TYR A 230 5.29 -13.81 -7.43
C TYR A 230 3.91 -14.45 -7.31
N PRO A 231 2.82 -13.74 -7.66
CA PRO A 231 1.47 -14.31 -7.62
C PRO A 231 1.37 -15.59 -8.44
N ASN A 232 2.12 -15.66 -9.54
CA ASN A 232 2.32 -16.88 -10.29
C ASN A 232 3.29 -17.83 -9.55
N GLY A 233 2.74 -18.86 -8.90
CA GLY A 233 3.52 -19.93 -8.27
C GLY A 233 3.85 -19.69 -6.79
N GLY A 234 3.58 -18.49 -6.26
CA GLY A 234 3.70 -18.19 -4.83
C GLY A 234 5.14 -18.09 -4.32
N ALA A 235 6.10 -17.83 -5.21
CA ALA A 235 7.49 -17.64 -4.81
C ALA A 235 7.65 -16.30 -4.07
N LEU A 236 8.48 -16.31 -3.01
CA LEU A 236 8.81 -15.12 -2.24
C LEU A 236 10.33 -14.89 -2.27
N VAL A 237 10.74 -13.78 -2.84
CA VAL A 237 12.14 -13.34 -2.93
C VAL A 237 12.38 -12.23 -1.91
N ARG A 238 13.16 -12.54 -0.87
CA ARG A 238 13.53 -11.56 0.17
C ARG A 238 14.74 -10.74 -0.28
N LEU A 239 14.82 -9.52 0.23
CA LEU A 239 15.97 -8.66 -0.04
C LEU A 239 17.25 -9.19 0.63
N THR A 240 18.39 -8.90 0.01
CA THR A 240 19.73 -9.23 0.50
C THR A 240 20.67 -8.07 0.25
N ASN A 241 21.67 -7.89 1.12
CA ASN A 241 22.65 -6.79 1.02
C ASN A 241 22.06 -5.37 1.17
N GLU A 242 21.04 -5.21 2.01
CA GLU A 242 20.35 -3.92 2.20
C GLU A 242 21.23 -2.82 2.82
N ASN A 243 22.41 -3.16 3.38
CA ASN A 243 23.37 -2.21 3.96
C ASN A 243 22.71 -1.19 4.91
N ARG A 244 21.86 -1.68 5.84
CA ARG A 244 21.07 -0.86 6.78
C ARG A 244 20.04 0.08 6.12
N GLY A 245 19.81 -0.05 4.84
CA GLY A 245 18.75 0.66 4.13
C GLY A 245 17.38 0.19 4.60
N ILE A 246 16.49 1.14 4.84
CA ILE A 246 15.07 0.88 5.08
C ILE A 246 14.35 0.85 3.72
N ILE A 247 14.38 -0.31 3.07
CA ILE A 247 13.66 -0.53 1.81
C ILE A 247 12.29 -1.07 2.17
N CYS A 248 11.37 -0.21 2.56
CA CYS A 248 10.01 -0.58 2.92
C CYS A 248 9.02 0.56 2.61
N CYS A 249 7.75 0.31 2.94
CA CYS A 249 6.81 1.36 3.34
C CYS A 249 6.23 2.26 2.23
N GLY A 250 6.39 1.89 0.95
CA GLY A 250 5.55 2.39 -0.14
C GLY A 250 6.19 3.46 -1.04
N ASP A 251 7.33 4.03 -0.64
CA ASP A 251 8.07 5.03 -1.42
C ASP A 251 9.02 4.36 -2.42
N TYR A 252 8.43 3.63 -3.37
CA TYR A 252 9.18 2.93 -4.40
C TYR A 252 8.82 3.37 -5.82
N SER A 253 9.76 3.13 -6.72
CA SER A 253 9.48 3.12 -8.15
C SER A 253 9.99 1.84 -8.80
N LEU A 254 9.10 1.13 -9.48
CA LEU A 254 9.49 0.03 -10.35
C LEU A 254 9.86 0.54 -11.73
N SER A 255 10.90 -0.04 -12.31
CA SER A 255 11.15 0.10 -13.74
C SER A 255 9.98 -0.46 -14.55
N THR A 256 9.77 0.04 -15.76
CA THR A 256 8.65 -0.36 -16.63
C THR A 256 8.61 -1.86 -16.92
N ASP A 257 9.78 -2.51 -17.00
CA ASP A 257 9.92 -3.96 -17.18
C ASP A 257 9.81 -4.76 -15.87
N GLY A 258 9.65 -4.07 -14.74
CA GLY A 258 9.59 -4.64 -13.40
C GLY A 258 10.85 -5.39 -12.98
N SER A 259 12.02 -5.13 -13.60
CA SER A 259 13.30 -5.77 -13.27
C SER A 259 14.06 -5.09 -12.14
N ALA A 260 13.77 -3.80 -11.90
CA ALA A 260 14.38 -3.00 -10.86
C ALA A 260 13.32 -2.31 -10.00
N LEU A 261 13.58 -2.23 -8.70
CA LEU A 261 12.87 -1.39 -7.75
C LEU A 261 13.84 -0.37 -7.17
N TYR A 262 13.47 0.90 -7.22
CA TYR A 262 14.20 2.00 -6.61
C TYR A 262 13.51 2.41 -5.32
N ALA A 263 14.28 2.61 -4.26
CA ALA A 263 13.79 3.05 -2.95
C ALA A 263 14.74 4.09 -2.38
N GLY A 264 14.19 5.12 -1.73
CA GLY A 264 14.94 6.18 -1.07
C GLY A 264 14.52 6.30 0.39
N SER A 265 15.43 6.80 1.23
CA SER A 265 15.11 7.24 2.59
C SER A 265 15.81 8.56 2.87
N PRO A 266 15.07 9.62 3.25
CA PRO A 266 15.68 10.86 3.69
C PRO A 266 16.11 10.82 5.16
N THR A 267 15.78 9.75 5.89
CA THR A 267 15.98 9.65 7.34
C THR A 267 17.27 8.90 7.68
N SER A 268 18.06 9.49 8.58
CA SER A 268 19.28 8.90 9.14
C SER A 268 19.12 8.62 10.63
N GLY A 269 19.70 7.52 11.12
CA GLY A 269 19.71 7.17 12.53
C GLY A 269 19.84 5.67 12.73
N MET A 270 18.74 5.02 13.13
CA MET A 270 18.68 3.55 13.20
C MET A 270 18.94 2.93 11.82
N PHE A 271 18.37 3.54 10.77
CA PHE A 271 18.57 3.19 9.37
C PHE A 271 19.48 4.20 8.69
N ALA A 272 20.14 3.78 7.61
CA ALA A 272 20.87 4.69 6.75
C ALA A 272 19.87 5.51 5.90
N ALA A 273 20.19 6.79 5.66
CA ALA A 273 19.61 7.54 4.57
C ALA A 273 20.26 7.09 3.25
N GLY A 274 19.62 7.38 2.12
CA GLY A 274 20.22 7.13 0.81
C GLY A 274 19.24 6.63 -0.24
N LEU A 275 19.80 5.99 -1.25
CA LEU A 275 19.09 5.50 -2.43
C LEU A 275 19.60 4.10 -2.76
N TRP A 276 18.67 3.18 -3.01
CA TRP A 276 18.97 1.80 -3.34
C TRP A 276 18.26 1.36 -4.61
N ARG A 277 18.89 0.43 -5.32
CA ARG A 277 18.30 -0.31 -6.43
C ARG A 277 18.27 -1.78 -6.08
N VAL A 278 17.11 -2.40 -6.20
CA VAL A 278 16.89 -3.82 -5.98
C VAL A 278 16.71 -4.50 -7.34
N ASP A 279 17.41 -5.61 -7.56
CA ASP A 279 17.08 -6.56 -8.62
C ASP A 279 15.89 -7.41 -8.17
N THR A 280 14.74 -7.26 -8.81
CA THR A 280 13.48 -7.87 -8.35
C THR A 280 13.42 -9.38 -8.59
N ASN A 281 14.32 -9.94 -9.39
CA ASN A 281 14.40 -11.38 -9.64
C ASN A 281 15.19 -12.11 -8.55
N THR A 282 16.19 -11.44 -8.00
CA THR A 282 17.12 -12.04 -7.04
C THR A 282 16.99 -11.49 -5.61
N GLY A 283 16.35 -10.32 -5.45
CA GLY A 283 16.31 -9.58 -4.19
C GLY A 283 17.65 -8.93 -3.85
N ASN A 284 18.63 -8.94 -4.73
CA ASN A 284 19.93 -8.33 -4.45
C ASN A 284 19.81 -6.81 -4.45
N VAL A 285 20.25 -6.17 -3.37
CA VAL A 285 20.23 -4.72 -3.20
C VAL A 285 21.60 -4.13 -3.54
N SER A 286 21.58 -3.05 -4.32
CA SER A 286 22.74 -2.20 -4.61
C SER A 286 22.50 -0.81 -4.04
N THR A 287 23.38 -0.37 -3.14
CA THR A 287 23.40 1.02 -2.66
C THR A 287 23.90 1.93 -3.78
N LEU A 288 23.11 2.95 -4.13
CA LEU A 288 23.44 3.97 -5.13
C LEU A 288 23.97 5.25 -4.48
N ILE A 289 23.32 5.66 -3.38
CA ILE A 289 23.68 6.79 -2.54
C ILE A 289 23.67 6.29 -1.09
N LEU A 290 24.67 6.67 -0.29
CA LEU A 290 24.78 6.27 1.11
C LEU A 290 24.88 7.50 2.01
N GLY A 291 23.93 7.64 2.92
CA GLY A 291 23.92 8.62 3.99
C GLY A 291 23.84 7.94 5.35
N ASP A 292 24.94 7.34 5.79
CA ASP A 292 25.05 6.73 7.13
C ASP A 292 25.66 7.73 8.14
N TYR A 293 25.56 7.45 9.44
CA TYR A 293 26.04 8.34 10.51
C TYR A 293 27.56 8.61 10.47
N ASP A 294 28.31 7.76 9.78
CA ASP A 294 29.76 7.88 9.58
C ASP A 294 30.14 8.46 8.21
N SER A 295 29.15 8.80 7.38
CA SER A 295 29.34 9.52 6.12
C SER A 295 29.37 11.04 6.36
N ASP A 296 30.28 11.73 5.67
CA ASP A 296 30.33 13.19 5.63
C ASP A 296 30.68 13.65 4.19
N PRO A 297 29.74 14.25 3.44
CA PRO A 297 28.38 14.60 3.87
C PRO A 297 27.46 13.38 4.02
N VAL A 298 26.38 13.54 4.77
CA VAL A 298 25.24 12.62 4.77
C VAL A 298 24.40 12.91 3.53
N GLU A 299 24.34 11.95 2.61
CA GLU A 299 23.53 12.05 1.40
C GLU A 299 22.16 11.39 1.61
N ALA A 300 21.10 12.16 1.45
CA ALA A 300 19.72 11.73 1.61
C ALA A 300 19.00 11.73 0.25
N ALA A 301 18.15 10.74 0.01
CA ALA A 301 17.30 10.68 -1.16
C ALA A 301 15.88 10.24 -0.78
N ASP A 302 14.88 10.73 -1.50
CA ASP A 302 13.48 10.44 -1.19
C ASP A 302 12.62 10.36 -2.46
N ASN A 303 11.54 9.59 -2.40
CA ASN A 303 10.51 9.44 -3.43
C ASN A 303 11.09 9.24 -4.86
N PRO A 304 11.93 8.21 -5.09
CA PRO A 304 12.54 8.00 -6.39
C PRO A 304 11.53 7.58 -7.47
N PHE A 305 11.77 7.99 -8.71
CA PHE A 305 10.97 7.67 -9.89
C PHE A 305 11.86 7.43 -11.12
N ILE A 306 11.93 6.18 -11.57
CA ILE A 306 12.59 5.84 -12.83
C ILE A 306 11.60 6.04 -13.98
N ALA A 307 11.81 7.11 -14.74
CA ALA A 307 10.86 7.52 -15.77
C ALA A 307 11.07 6.75 -17.09
N PRO A 308 10.11 6.80 -18.04
CA PRO A 308 10.23 6.13 -19.34
C PRO A 308 11.41 6.62 -20.20
N ASP A 309 11.97 7.80 -19.92
CA ASP A 309 13.18 8.33 -20.57
C ASP A 309 14.49 7.67 -20.07
N GLY A 310 14.40 6.79 -19.08
CA GLY A 310 15.54 6.09 -18.46
C GLY A 310 16.30 6.93 -17.42
N GLN A 311 15.83 8.13 -17.11
CA GLN A 311 16.38 8.99 -16.07
C GLN A 311 15.69 8.75 -14.73
N LEU A 312 16.45 8.90 -13.65
CA LEU A 312 15.97 8.80 -12.29
C LEU A 312 15.69 10.20 -11.74
N TYR A 313 14.46 10.40 -11.29
CA TYR A 313 13.97 11.63 -10.67
C TYR A 313 13.73 11.37 -9.17
N TYR A 314 14.15 12.28 -8.30
CA TYR A 314 14.04 12.08 -6.85
C TYR A 314 14.31 13.40 -6.12
N PHE A 315 14.03 13.39 -4.83
CA PHE A 315 14.36 14.47 -3.91
C PHE A 315 15.69 14.15 -3.25
N TYR A 316 16.60 15.12 -3.15
CA TYR A 316 17.98 14.88 -2.74
C TYR A 316 18.52 15.97 -1.82
N ALA A 317 19.31 15.58 -0.81
CA ALA A 317 20.11 16.51 -0.03
C ALA A 317 21.50 15.95 0.28
N SER A 318 22.44 16.86 0.49
CA SER A 318 23.80 16.59 0.98
C SER A 318 24.06 17.52 2.15
N THR A 319 23.97 17.01 3.37
CA THR A 319 24.14 17.82 4.58
C THR A 319 25.41 17.41 5.33
N PRO A 320 26.12 18.34 5.98
CA PRO A 320 27.21 17.98 6.89
C PRO A 320 26.68 17.04 7.99
N ALA A 321 27.47 16.02 8.34
CA ALA A 321 27.06 15.02 9.33
C ALA A 321 26.64 15.62 10.68
N ALA A 322 27.29 16.73 11.06
CA ALA A 322 27.02 17.45 12.31
C ALA A 322 25.59 18.01 12.43
N THR A 323 24.88 18.21 11.32
CA THR A 323 23.53 18.80 11.30
C THR A 323 22.44 17.83 10.82
N ALA A 324 22.82 16.62 10.38
CA ALA A 324 21.91 15.66 9.75
C ALA A 324 20.82 15.11 10.70
N PHE A 325 21.03 15.24 12.02
CA PHE A 325 20.12 14.70 13.04
C PHE A 325 19.24 15.77 13.71
N ASP A 326 19.49 17.05 13.43
CA ASP A 326 18.79 18.13 14.11
C ASP A 326 17.45 18.47 13.46
N ASN A 327 17.37 18.39 12.12
CA ASN A 327 16.17 18.69 11.34
C ASN A 327 16.10 17.81 10.07
N PRO A 328 14.90 17.59 9.50
CA PRO A 328 14.77 17.02 8.17
C PRO A 328 15.63 17.82 7.16
N PRO A 329 16.38 17.16 6.27
CA PRO A 329 17.20 17.87 5.31
C PRO A 329 16.31 18.62 4.30
N ALA A 330 16.70 19.84 3.94
CA ALA A 330 16.03 20.60 2.88
C ALA A 330 16.31 19.95 1.51
N LEU A 331 15.44 19.03 1.10
CA LEU A 331 15.60 18.27 -0.14
C LEU A 331 15.41 19.15 -1.39
N GLN A 332 16.16 18.86 -2.44
CA GLN A 332 16.05 19.48 -3.77
C GLN A 332 15.51 18.48 -4.78
N LEU A 333 14.67 18.94 -5.69
CA LEU A 333 14.21 18.12 -6.82
C LEU A 333 15.35 17.96 -7.84
N VAL A 334 15.79 16.73 -8.07
CA VAL A 334 16.91 16.41 -8.96
C VAL A 334 16.54 15.36 -10.00
N ARG A 335 17.33 15.30 -11.06
CA ARG A 335 17.36 14.22 -12.04
C ARG A 335 18.80 13.75 -12.24
N SER A 336 19.01 12.45 -12.40
CA SER A 336 20.30 11.86 -12.79
C SER A 336 20.08 10.64 -13.70
N ALA A 337 21.17 10.03 -14.15
CA ALA A 337 21.11 8.70 -14.74
C ALA A 337 20.56 7.67 -13.73
N ALA A 338 20.21 6.47 -14.21
CA ALA A 338 19.63 5.40 -13.40
C ALA A 338 20.53 4.87 -12.26
N ASP A 339 21.78 5.33 -12.17
CA ASP A 339 22.71 5.05 -11.06
C ASP A 339 22.58 6.04 -9.89
N GLY A 340 21.73 7.06 -10.01
CA GLY A 340 21.50 8.06 -8.95
C GLY A 340 22.61 9.12 -8.81
N VAL A 341 23.65 9.11 -9.64
CA VAL A 341 24.83 9.99 -9.46
C VAL A 341 25.26 10.66 -10.76
N THR A 342 25.32 9.93 -11.87
CA THR A 342 25.83 10.45 -13.14
C THR A 342 24.90 11.54 -13.69
N ASP A 343 25.48 12.67 -14.11
CA ASP A 343 24.77 13.83 -14.65
C ASP A 343 23.64 14.37 -13.74
N ARG A 344 23.81 14.24 -12.41
CA ARG A 344 22.85 14.76 -11.43
C ARG A 344 22.70 16.28 -11.55
N THR A 345 21.49 16.73 -11.87
CA THR A 345 21.14 18.15 -12.01
C THR A 345 19.94 18.52 -11.14
N VAL A 346 20.03 19.67 -10.48
CA VAL A 346 18.90 20.29 -9.80
C VAL A 346 17.92 20.84 -10.84
N LEU A 347 16.66 20.43 -10.73
CA LEU A 347 15.60 20.79 -11.68
C LEU A 347 14.91 22.10 -11.30
N ARG A 348 14.93 22.44 -10.02
CA ARG A 348 14.16 23.54 -9.45
C ARG A 348 14.91 24.23 -8.30
N PRO A 349 14.74 25.56 -8.11
CA PRO A 349 15.39 26.29 -7.02
C PRO A 349 14.74 26.07 -5.64
N GLU A 350 13.49 25.62 -5.57
CA GLU A 350 12.78 25.37 -4.32
C GLU A 350 13.35 24.17 -3.53
N THR A 351 13.14 24.17 -2.22
CA THR A 351 13.48 23.06 -1.31
C THR A 351 12.23 22.49 -0.64
N PHE A 352 12.29 21.22 -0.26
CA PHE A 352 11.17 20.41 0.20
C PHE A 352 11.41 19.88 1.62
N GLU A 353 11.62 20.78 2.59
CA GLU A 353 11.93 20.45 3.98
C GLU A 353 10.76 19.79 4.75
N HIS A 354 9.53 20.04 4.31
CA HIS A 354 8.31 19.54 4.96
C HIS A 354 7.50 18.61 4.05
N MET A 355 8.15 18.00 3.06
CA MET A 355 7.49 17.01 2.21
C MET A 355 7.20 15.75 3.02
N ASN A 356 5.96 15.27 2.92
CA ASN A 356 5.55 13.98 3.50
C ASN A 356 5.34 12.89 2.44
N GLU A 357 5.06 13.26 1.19
CA GLU A 357 4.76 12.32 0.10
C GLU A 357 4.86 13.04 -1.24
N ALA A 358 5.20 12.30 -2.30
CA ALA A 358 5.15 12.77 -3.67
C ALA A 358 4.43 11.79 -4.61
N LEU A 359 3.74 12.34 -5.62
CA LEU A 359 3.10 11.59 -6.70
C LEU A 359 3.62 12.09 -8.04
N TRP A 360 4.47 11.28 -8.68
CA TRP A 360 5.07 11.60 -9.97
C TRP A 360 4.07 11.44 -11.12
N ALA A 361 4.06 12.40 -12.06
CA ALA A 361 3.38 12.20 -13.34
C ALA A 361 4.00 11.00 -14.07
N PRO A 362 3.22 10.14 -14.77
CA PRO A 362 3.75 8.95 -15.44
C PRO A 362 4.85 9.23 -16.47
N ASP A 363 4.91 10.45 -17.00
CA ASP A 363 5.89 10.90 -17.99
C ASP A 363 7.02 11.77 -17.40
N ALA A 364 7.10 11.90 -16.07
CA ALA A 364 8.00 12.80 -15.34
C ALA A 364 7.91 14.29 -15.70
N SER A 365 6.82 14.76 -16.33
CA SER A 365 6.66 16.18 -16.67
C SER A 365 6.47 17.07 -15.44
N PHE A 366 5.93 16.53 -14.35
CA PHE A 366 5.76 17.18 -13.06
C PHE A 366 5.69 16.17 -11.91
N VAL A 367 5.72 16.69 -10.68
CA VAL A 367 5.46 15.95 -9.45
C VAL A 367 4.44 16.71 -8.60
N ILE A 368 3.50 16.00 -7.98
CA ILE A 368 2.63 16.56 -6.95
C ILE A 368 3.27 16.26 -5.59
N VAL A 369 3.47 17.27 -4.77
CA VAL A 369 4.07 17.12 -3.44
C VAL A 369 3.06 17.52 -2.37
N ALA A 370 2.91 16.69 -1.34
CA ALA A 370 2.14 17.02 -0.15
C ALA A 370 3.09 17.58 0.93
N ASN A 371 3.04 18.90 1.12
CA ASN A 371 3.88 19.60 2.11
C ASN A 371 3.11 19.84 3.41
N ALA A 372 3.67 19.40 4.53
CA ALA A 372 3.16 19.73 5.84
C ALA A 372 3.26 21.23 6.14
N GLN A 373 2.35 21.71 6.99
CA GLN A 373 2.34 23.11 7.42
C GLN A 373 3.48 23.44 8.40
N ASN A 374 3.97 22.43 9.13
CA ASN A 374 5.07 22.52 10.09
C ASN A 374 5.70 21.16 10.32
N ASP A 375 6.81 21.14 11.05
CA ASP A 375 7.63 19.97 11.39
C ASP A 375 6.96 18.92 12.30
N GLN A 376 5.77 19.21 12.87
CA GLN A 376 5.04 18.26 13.74
C GLN A 376 4.04 17.38 12.96
N ILE A 377 3.86 17.63 11.66
CA ILE A 377 2.92 16.89 10.81
C ILE A 377 3.72 15.94 9.92
N TYR A 378 3.64 14.64 10.21
CA TYR A 378 4.41 13.59 9.52
C TYR A 378 3.59 12.80 8.49
N SER A 379 2.38 13.26 8.15
CA SER A 379 1.54 12.61 7.15
C SER A 379 0.65 13.62 6.46
N GLY A 380 0.68 13.57 5.12
CA GLY A 380 -0.10 14.46 4.26
C GLY A 380 0.33 15.92 4.32
N GLY A 381 -0.42 16.77 3.63
CA GLY A 381 -0.10 18.18 3.54
C GLY A 381 -0.82 18.86 2.39
N ALA A 382 -0.55 20.15 2.20
CA ALA A 382 -1.06 20.87 1.03
C ALA A 382 -0.46 20.25 -0.24
N ALA A 383 -1.33 19.78 -1.14
CA ALA A 383 -0.90 19.17 -2.39
C ALA A 383 -0.66 20.25 -3.45
N GLN A 384 0.53 20.24 -4.01
CA GLN A 384 1.03 21.27 -4.92
C GLN A 384 1.72 20.61 -6.11
N LEU A 385 1.42 21.06 -7.33
CA LEU A 385 2.02 20.56 -8.56
C LEU A 385 3.27 21.38 -8.90
N TYR A 386 4.39 20.69 -9.12
CA TYR A 386 5.68 21.25 -9.50
C TYR A 386 6.12 20.70 -10.85
N TYR A 387 6.10 21.53 -11.89
CA TYR A 387 6.65 21.16 -13.20
C TYR A 387 8.17 21.01 -13.15
N ILE A 388 8.71 20.09 -13.93
CA ILE A 388 10.16 19.86 -13.99
C ILE A 388 10.89 20.93 -14.82
N ASP A 389 10.17 21.64 -15.69
CA ASP A 389 10.71 22.68 -16.56
C ASP A 389 10.92 24.05 -15.88
N GLY A 390 10.66 24.15 -14.58
CA GLY A 390 10.78 25.39 -13.82
C GLY A 390 9.54 26.31 -13.87
N SER A 391 8.46 25.89 -14.53
CA SER A 391 7.18 26.63 -14.51
C SER A 391 6.67 26.86 -13.07
N PRO A 392 5.88 27.91 -12.81
CA PRO A 392 5.35 28.17 -11.47
C PRO A 392 4.58 26.98 -10.89
N MET A 393 4.70 26.79 -9.58
CA MET A 393 3.92 25.79 -8.83
C MET A 393 2.43 26.13 -8.88
N ILE A 394 1.58 25.09 -8.97
CA ILE A 394 0.12 25.21 -8.95
C ILE A 394 -0.43 24.54 -7.69
N PRO A 395 -1.12 25.29 -6.80
CA PRO A 395 -1.80 24.67 -5.66
C PRO A 395 -3.00 23.85 -6.15
N LEU A 396 -3.16 22.63 -5.62
CA LEU A 396 -4.26 21.73 -5.99
C LEU A 396 -5.32 21.66 -4.88
N VAL A 397 -4.96 21.09 -3.74
CA VAL A 397 -5.87 20.90 -2.60
C VAL A 397 -5.16 21.25 -1.28
N PRO A 398 -5.90 21.76 -0.27
CA PRO A 398 -5.30 22.23 0.98
C PRO A 398 -4.75 21.09 1.85
N PHE A 399 -5.21 19.85 1.62
CA PHE A 399 -4.71 18.66 2.29
C PHE A 399 -4.91 17.41 1.41
N ALA A 400 -3.87 16.61 1.27
CA ALA A 400 -3.91 15.26 0.71
C ALA A 400 -2.88 14.36 1.42
N ARG A 401 -3.17 13.06 1.48
CA ARG A 401 -2.23 11.98 1.83
C ARG A 401 -2.61 10.71 1.08
N ASN A 402 -1.68 9.77 0.96
CA ASN A 402 -1.82 8.51 0.22
C ASN A 402 -2.30 8.79 -1.21
N MET A 403 -1.60 9.66 -1.92
CA MET A 403 -1.97 10.14 -3.25
C MET A 403 -1.76 9.03 -4.30
N LYS A 404 -2.75 8.82 -5.18
CA LYS A 404 -2.72 7.79 -6.22
C LYS A 404 -3.29 8.32 -7.53
N TRP A 405 -2.79 7.83 -8.65
CA TRP A 405 -3.42 8.06 -9.95
C TRP A 405 -4.62 7.13 -10.15
N GLY A 406 -5.66 7.66 -10.79
CA GLY A 406 -6.74 6.88 -11.39
C GLY A 406 -6.43 6.38 -12.81
N PRO A 407 -7.44 5.83 -13.50
CA PRO A 407 -7.33 5.35 -14.89
C PRO A 407 -7.06 6.47 -15.90
#